data_AF-A0A096BIE8-F1
#
_entry.id   AF-A0A096BIE8-F1
#
_cell.length_a   1.000
_cell.length_b   1.000
_cell.length_c   1.000
_cell.angle_alpha   90.00
_cell.angle_beta   90.00
_cell.angle_gamma   90.00
#
_symmetry.space_group_name_H-M   'P 1'
#
loop_
_entity.id
_entity.type
_entity.pdbx_description
1 polymer ?
#
loop_
_entity_poly.entity_id
_entity_poly.type
_entity_poly.pdbx_seq_one_letter_code
_entity_poly.pdbx_strand_id
1 'polypeptide(L)'
;NDCRVLQQTKVYRGIGGGEMHRLLREFLREDDENENLYYLGIVLNNNEYRKKLEDEFNDYLFRTHLVSYIKKSIKYTSYKIKTKIKLLNKREKKILNVVDEEFQEERIYTIRDDSIDYIDIITKPSETVDFSNIIKDQKILKAIDMLTDRQKEILYKCIILGLDDKTVAKSLNISVQSVNKTKNAAIRNIRKLIGV
;
A
#
# COMPACT_ATOMS: atom_id res chain seq x y z
N ASN A 1 -22.73 28.99 -66.81
CA ASN A 1 -23.66 28.89 -65.67
C ASN A 1 -22.97 28.71 -64.30
N ASP A 2 -21.70 28.30 -64.24
CA ASP A 2 -20.97 28.14 -62.95
C ASP A 2 -20.50 29.43 -62.25
N CYS A 3 -20.44 30.57 -62.93
CA CYS A 3 -20.00 31.81 -62.27
C CYS A 3 -21.09 32.52 -61.45
N ARG A 4 -22.38 32.17 -61.60
CA ARG A 4 -23.47 32.83 -60.86
C ARG A 4 -23.73 32.21 -59.50
N VAL A 5 -23.51 30.91 -59.34
CA VAL A 5 -23.70 30.19 -58.06
C VAL A 5 -22.62 30.61 -57.05
N LEU A 6 -21.37 30.74 -57.51
CA LEU A 6 -20.25 31.19 -56.68
C LEU A 6 -20.28 32.69 -56.32
N GLN A 7 -21.10 33.49 -57.00
CA GLN A 7 -21.32 34.89 -56.63
C GLN A 7 -22.44 35.06 -55.62
N GLN A 8 -23.43 34.16 -55.57
CA GLN A 8 -24.47 34.19 -54.54
C GLN A 8 -23.96 33.75 -53.17
N THR A 9 -22.98 32.84 -53.10
CA THR A 9 -22.35 32.41 -51.83
C THR A 9 -21.51 33.50 -51.16
N LYS A 10 -21.09 34.55 -51.89
CA LYS A 10 -20.38 35.70 -51.30
C LYS A 10 -21.31 36.79 -50.74
N VAL A 11 -22.59 36.80 -51.11
CA VAL A 11 -23.54 37.87 -50.72
C VAL A 11 -24.05 37.70 -49.28
N TYR A 12 -24.08 36.48 -48.74
CA TYR A 12 -24.70 36.23 -47.43
C TYR A 12 -23.74 36.24 -46.23
N ARG A 13 -22.48 36.64 -46.42
CA ARG A 13 -21.55 36.85 -45.30
C ARG A 13 -21.82 38.14 -44.51
N GLY A 14 -22.87 38.90 -44.88
CA GLY A 14 -23.12 40.27 -44.39
C GLY A 14 -24.57 40.65 -44.12
N ILE A 15 -25.51 39.70 -43.96
CA ILE A 15 -26.88 40.03 -43.50
C ILE A 15 -27.04 39.57 -42.05
N GLY A 16 -27.15 40.54 -41.15
CA GLY A 16 -27.26 40.33 -39.71
C GLY A 16 -28.66 40.00 -39.21
N GLY A 17 -28.75 39.82 -37.89
CA GLY A 17 -30.00 40.03 -37.16
C GLY A 17 -30.65 38.80 -36.54
N GLY A 18 -29.88 38.01 -35.78
CA GLY A 18 -30.38 36.97 -34.88
C GLY A 18 -29.23 36.08 -34.47
N GLU A 19 -28.96 35.91 -33.18
CA GLU A 19 -27.90 35.02 -32.71
C GLU A 19 -28.18 33.58 -33.18
N MET A 20 -27.63 33.22 -34.33
CA MET A 20 -27.61 31.85 -34.81
C MET A 20 -26.78 31.05 -33.81
N HIS A 21 -27.45 30.17 -33.06
CA HIS A 21 -26.85 29.41 -31.96
C HIS A 21 -25.56 28.75 -32.44
N ARG A 22 -24.47 28.86 -31.66
CA ARG A 22 -23.12 28.43 -32.06
C ARG A 22 -23.07 27.01 -32.64
N LEU A 23 -23.89 26.11 -32.09
CA LEU A 23 -24.02 24.72 -32.54
C LEU A 23 -24.60 24.59 -33.96
N LEU A 24 -25.55 25.45 -34.33
CA LEU A 24 -26.11 25.46 -35.69
C LEU A 24 -25.08 25.96 -36.71
N ARG A 25 -24.21 26.91 -36.31
CA ARG A 25 -23.10 27.37 -37.14
C ARG A 25 -22.03 26.31 -37.33
N GLU A 26 -21.74 25.51 -36.29
CA GLU A 26 -20.80 24.40 -36.39
C GLU A 26 -21.37 23.26 -37.25
N PHE A 27 -22.67 22.95 -37.12
CA PHE A 27 -23.38 21.98 -37.96
C PHE A 27 -23.40 22.36 -39.46
N LEU A 28 -23.75 23.61 -39.79
CA LEU A 28 -23.78 24.10 -41.17
C LEU A 28 -22.40 24.21 -41.82
N ARG A 29 -21.32 24.13 -41.02
CA ARG A 29 -19.94 24.17 -41.52
C ARG A 29 -19.34 22.79 -41.74
N GLU A 30 -19.98 21.74 -41.23
CA GLU A 30 -19.48 20.38 -41.31
C GLU A 30 -19.77 19.75 -42.69
N ASP A 31 -20.88 20.14 -43.34
CA ASP A 31 -21.27 19.62 -44.65
C ASP A 31 -22.02 20.67 -45.49
N ASP A 32 -21.65 20.78 -46.77
CA ASP A 32 -22.29 21.67 -47.76
C ASP A 32 -23.74 21.18 -48.08
N GLU A 33 -24.05 19.90 -47.87
CA GLU A 33 -25.41 19.36 -48.03
C GLU A 33 -26.36 19.87 -46.93
N ASN A 34 -25.86 20.10 -45.72
CA ASN A 34 -26.64 20.66 -44.62
C ASN A 34 -27.02 22.13 -44.85
N GLU A 35 -26.16 22.89 -45.54
CA GLU A 35 -26.46 24.26 -45.96
C GLU A 35 -27.59 24.28 -47.02
N ASN A 36 -27.57 23.33 -47.95
CA ASN A 36 -28.64 23.16 -48.94
C ASN A 36 -29.97 22.72 -48.30
N LEU A 37 -29.94 21.81 -47.33
CA LEU A 37 -31.14 21.40 -46.57
C LEU A 37 -31.72 22.55 -45.74
N TYR A 38 -30.86 23.40 -45.17
CA TYR A 38 -31.27 24.62 -44.45
C TYR A 38 -31.98 25.60 -45.37
N TYR A 39 -31.43 25.83 -46.57
CA TYR A 39 -32.05 26.69 -47.58
C TYR A 39 -33.39 26.13 -48.08
N LEU A 40 -33.45 24.85 -48.44
CA LEU A 40 -34.66 24.19 -48.96
C LEU A 40 -35.78 24.05 -47.91
N GLY A 41 -35.42 23.81 -46.64
CA GLY A 41 -36.37 23.62 -45.56
C GLY A 41 -36.93 24.92 -44.98
N ILE A 42 -36.07 25.92 -44.74
CA ILE A 42 -36.45 27.15 -44.03
C ILE A 42 -36.78 28.30 -44.99
N VAL A 43 -36.00 28.48 -46.07
CA VAL A 43 -36.20 29.60 -47.01
C VAL A 43 -37.31 29.29 -48.01
N LEU A 44 -37.36 28.05 -48.51
CA LEU A 44 -38.40 27.59 -49.45
C LEU A 44 -39.64 26.98 -48.75
N ASN A 45 -39.63 26.93 -47.41
CA ASN A 45 -40.74 26.51 -46.56
C ASN A 45 -41.31 25.11 -46.91
N ASN A 46 -40.44 24.17 -47.25
CA ASN A 46 -40.83 22.80 -47.56
C ASN A 46 -40.77 21.90 -46.31
N ASN A 47 -41.93 21.38 -45.92
CA ASN A 47 -42.11 20.63 -44.66
C ASN A 47 -41.35 19.29 -44.61
N GLU A 48 -41.10 18.66 -45.76
CA GLU A 48 -40.33 17.39 -45.80
C GLU A 48 -38.84 17.61 -45.56
N TYR A 49 -38.27 18.65 -46.17
CA TYR A 49 -36.85 19.00 -46.00
C TYR A 49 -36.58 19.58 -44.62
N ARG A 50 -37.57 20.25 -44.03
CA ARG A 50 -37.49 20.71 -42.64
C ARG A 50 -37.39 19.55 -41.65
N LYS A 51 -38.19 18.49 -41.81
CA LYS A 51 -38.09 17.29 -40.96
C LYS A 51 -36.73 16.61 -41.09
N LYS A 52 -36.24 16.44 -42.33
CA LYS A 52 -34.90 15.88 -42.58
C LYS A 52 -33.79 16.70 -41.94
N LEU A 53 -33.88 18.03 -42.01
CA LEU A 53 -32.95 18.93 -41.35
C LEU A 53 -32.99 18.81 -39.82
N GLU A 54 -34.18 18.70 -39.24
CA GLU A 54 -34.37 18.50 -37.80
C GLU A 54 -33.78 17.15 -37.35
N ASP A 55 -33.97 16.08 -38.12
CA ASP A 55 -33.41 14.74 -37.84
C ASP A 55 -31.87 14.76 -37.90
N GLU A 56 -31.28 15.30 -38.96
CA GLU A 56 -29.81 15.41 -39.10
C GLU A 56 -29.19 16.31 -38.03
N PHE A 57 -29.87 17.41 -37.67
CA PHE A 57 -29.41 18.28 -36.60
C PHE A 57 -29.47 17.60 -35.22
N ASN A 58 -30.52 16.81 -34.96
CA ASN A 58 -30.64 16.02 -33.74
C ASN A 58 -29.53 14.96 -33.65
N ASP A 59 -29.20 14.30 -34.76
CA ASP A 59 -28.10 13.33 -34.83
C ASP A 59 -26.74 13.99 -34.56
N TYR A 60 -26.49 15.18 -35.14
CA TYR A 60 -25.29 15.96 -34.86
C TYR A 60 -25.18 16.36 -33.38
N LEU A 61 -26.28 16.85 -32.79
CA LEU A 61 -26.33 17.19 -31.37
C LEU A 61 -26.07 15.97 -30.50
N PHE A 62 -26.69 14.83 -30.82
CA PHE A 62 -26.50 13.59 -30.10
C PHE A 62 -25.04 13.13 -30.14
N ARG A 63 -24.41 13.13 -31.33
CA ARG A 63 -22.98 12.78 -31.49
C ARG A 63 -22.09 13.70 -30.66
N THR A 64 -22.32 15.01 -30.73
CA THR A 64 -21.55 16.00 -29.98
C THR A 64 -21.69 15.80 -28.47
N HIS A 65 -22.90 15.59 -27.98
CA HIS A 65 -23.16 15.32 -26.57
C HIS A 65 -22.57 14.00 -26.11
N LEU A 66 -22.67 12.95 -26.92
CA LEU A 66 -22.09 11.64 -26.64
C LEU A 66 -20.58 11.71 -26.49
N VAL A 67 -19.89 12.35 -27.44
CA VAL A 67 -18.43 12.54 -27.38
C VAL A 67 -18.02 13.34 -26.15
N SER A 68 -18.76 14.43 -25.85
CA SER A 68 -18.52 15.24 -24.66
C SER A 68 -18.71 14.44 -23.36
N TYR A 69 -19.75 13.61 -23.31
CA TYR A 69 -20.04 12.74 -22.18
C TYR A 69 -18.97 11.68 -21.98
N ILE A 70 -18.58 10.98 -23.05
CA ILE A 70 -17.49 9.97 -23.02
C ILE A 70 -16.20 10.62 -22.54
N LYS A 71 -15.84 11.79 -23.08
CA LYS A 71 -14.65 12.55 -22.65
C LYS A 71 -14.68 12.89 -21.17
N LYS A 72 -15.83 13.34 -20.65
CA LYS A 72 -16.01 13.62 -19.22
C LYS A 72 -15.90 12.35 -18.37
N SER A 73 -16.51 11.25 -18.82
CA SER A 73 -16.47 9.96 -18.14
C SER A 73 -15.05 9.41 -18.02
N ILE A 74 -14.28 9.43 -19.12
CA ILE A 74 -12.87 9.03 -19.13
C ILE A 74 -12.08 9.90 -18.14
N LYS A 75 -12.19 11.23 -18.23
CA LYS A 75 -11.48 12.16 -17.34
C LYS A 75 -11.76 11.88 -15.86
N TYR A 76 -13.02 11.69 -15.50
CA TYR A 76 -13.42 11.45 -14.13
C TYR A 76 -12.90 10.09 -13.61
N THR A 77 -12.99 9.06 -14.46
CA THR A 77 -12.49 7.71 -14.13
C THR A 77 -10.98 7.71 -13.94
N SER A 78 -10.23 8.37 -14.83
CA SER A 78 -8.78 8.55 -14.69
C SER A 78 -8.41 9.26 -13.39
N TYR A 79 -9.16 10.30 -12.99
CA TYR A 79 -8.93 11.00 -11.73
C TYR A 79 -9.16 10.10 -10.50
N LYS A 80 -10.23 9.30 -10.51
CA LYS A 80 -10.48 8.31 -9.45
C LYS A 80 -9.35 7.29 -9.34
N ILE A 81 -8.89 6.74 -10.46
CA ILE A 81 -7.79 5.76 -10.49
C ILE A 81 -6.50 6.40 -9.95
N LYS A 82 -6.14 7.60 -10.40
CA LYS A 82 -4.97 8.33 -9.91
C LYS A 82 -5.02 8.54 -8.40
N THR A 83 -6.19 8.90 -7.88
CA THR A 83 -6.41 9.11 -6.44
C THR A 83 -6.24 7.81 -5.66
N LYS A 84 -6.81 6.70 -6.16
CA LYS A 84 -6.66 5.37 -5.57
C LYS A 84 -5.20 4.92 -5.54
N ILE A 85 -4.47 5.07 -6.65
CA ILE A 85 -3.04 4.73 -6.73
C ILE A 85 -2.21 5.57 -5.75
N LYS A 86 -2.47 6.87 -5.65
CA LYS A 86 -1.79 7.75 -4.68
C LYS A 86 -2.00 7.30 -3.25
N LEU A 87 -3.23 6.89 -2.91
CA LEU A 87 -3.57 6.39 -1.58
C LEU A 87 -2.90 5.05 -1.28
N LEU A 88 -2.86 4.12 -2.25
CA LEU A 88 -2.14 2.86 -2.14
C LEU A 88 -0.64 3.09 -1.94
N ASN A 89 0.01 3.88 -2.79
CA ASN A 89 1.45 4.17 -2.66
C ASN A 89 1.82 4.86 -1.32
N LYS A 90 0.88 5.58 -0.69
CA LYS A 90 1.09 6.17 0.64
C LYS A 90 1.03 5.11 1.76
N ARG A 91 0.13 4.13 1.64
CA ARG A 91 -0.02 3.04 2.62
C ARG A 91 1.05 1.97 2.45
N GLU A 92 1.30 1.60 1.21
CA GLU A 92 2.22 0.56 0.79
C GLU A 92 3.43 1.23 0.14
N LYS A 93 4.36 1.71 0.97
CA LYS A 93 5.62 2.23 0.47
C LYS A 93 6.32 1.11 -0.30
N LYS A 94 6.62 1.34 -1.58
CA LYS A 94 7.36 0.39 -2.43
C LYS A 94 8.87 0.45 -2.15
N ILE A 95 9.22 0.44 -0.88
CA ILE A 95 10.58 0.60 -0.41
C ILE A 95 10.86 -0.64 0.43
N LEU A 96 11.70 -1.53 -0.10
CA LEU A 96 12.10 -2.73 0.61
C LEU A 96 13.12 -2.39 1.71
N ASN A 97 14.04 -1.46 1.43
CA ASN A 97 15.11 -1.08 2.34
C ASN A 97 14.82 0.28 2.96
N VAL A 98 14.79 0.37 4.28
CA VAL A 98 14.67 1.62 5.02
C VAL A 98 15.91 1.78 5.88
N VAL A 99 16.42 3.01 5.98
CA VAL A 99 17.52 3.32 6.90
C VAL A 99 16.98 3.24 8.31
N ASP A 100 17.55 2.33 9.08
CA ASP A 100 17.26 2.18 10.50
C ASP A 100 17.76 3.42 11.26
N GLU A 101 16.88 4.09 12.01
CA GLU A 101 17.23 5.33 12.72
C GLU A 101 18.28 5.09 13.82
N GLU A 102 18.31 3.91 14.44
CA GLU A 102 19.18 3.57 15.55
C GLU A 102 20.56 3.09 15.07
N PHE A 103 20.60 2.32 13.97
CA PHE A 103 21.84 1.74 13.45
C PHE A 103 22.41 2.48 12.23
N GLN A 104 21.67 3.40 11.61
CA GLN A 104 22.07 4.16 10.41
C GLN A 104 22.50 3.26 9.23
N GLU A 105 21.92 2.06 9.15
CA GLU A 105 22.18 1.07 8.10
C GLU A 105 20.91 0.80 7.29
N GLU A 106 21.07 0.48 6.00
CA GLU A 106 19.95 0.00 5.18
C GLU A 106 19.51 -1.39 5.64
N ARG A 107 18.28 -1.51 6.14
CA ARG A 107 17.68 -2.78 6.53
C ARG A 107 16.38 -3.01 5.81
N ILE A 108 16.03 -4.29 5.61
CA ILE A 108 14.74 -4.66 5.05
C ILE A 108 13.64 -4.18 6.01
N TYR A 109 12.63 -3.48 5.50
CA TYR A 109 11.46 -3.05 6.25
C TYR A 109 10.62 -4.28 6.61
N THR A 110 10.94 -4.90 7.75
CA THR A 110 10.20 -6.03 8.28
C THR A 110 8.93 -5.55 8.98
N ILE A 111 7.80 -6.16 8.65
CA ILE A 111 6.57 -5.96 9.42
C ILE A 111 6.73 -6.74 10.72
N ARG A 112 6.59 -6.05 11.86
CA ARG A 112 6.61 -6.71 13.18
C ARG A 112 5.40 -7.64 13.26
N ASP A 113 5.66 -8.91 13.58
CA ASP A 113 4.60 -9.84 13.90
C ASP A 113 4.22 -9.68 15.39
N ASP A 114 3.15 -8.96 15.66
CA ASP A 114 2.65 -8.73 17.02
C ASP A 114 2.05 -10.00 17.65
N SER A 115 1.86 -11.07 16.88
CA SER A 115 1.38 -12.35 17.42
C SER A 115 2.49 -13.17 18.09
N ILE A 116 3.76 -12.83 17.83
CA ILE A 116 4.94 -13.52 18.36
C ILE A 116 5.71 -12.54 19.23
N ASP A 117 5.52 -12.66 20.54
CA ASP A 117 6.46 -12.07 21.48
C ASP A 117 7.70 -12.98 21.57
N TYR A 118 8.71 -12.64 20.76
CA TYR A 118 9.99 -13.35 20.77
C TYR A 118 10.64 -13.33 22.16
N ILE A 119 10.36 -12.32 22.98
CA ILE A 119 10.83 -12.28 24.37
C ILE A 119 10.17 -13.41 25.14
N ASP A 120 8.86 -13.61 25.04
CA ASP A 120 8.17 -14.72 25.72
C ASP A 120 8.62 -16.10 25.24
N ILE A 121 8.90 -16.28 23.94
CA ILE A 121 9.40 -17.57 23.42
C ILE A 121 10.82 -17.86 23.89
N ILE A 122 11.70 -16.85 23.92
CA ILE A 122 13.08 -16.99 24.38
C ILE A 122 13.14 -17.12 25.91
N THR A 123 12.24 -16.45 26.63
CA THR A 123 12.28 -16.31 28.09
C THR A 123 11.41 -17.34 28.81
N LYS A 124 10.49 -18.05 28.13
CA LYS A 124 9.76 -19.16 28.76
C LYS A 124 10.73 -20.30 29.05
N PRO A 125 11.07 -20.54 30.33
CA PRO A 125 11.86 -21.70 30.67
C PRO A 125 10.96 -22.92 30.47
N SER A 126 11.38 -23.85 29.61
CA SER A 126 10.92 -25.24 29.69
C SER A 126 11.00 -25.68 31.16
N GLU A 127 9.96 -26.37 31.65
CA GLU A 127 9.98 -26.97 33.01
C GLU A 127 11.18 -27.91 33.21
N THR A 128 11.77 -28.38 32.11
CA THR A 128 13.02 -29.13 32.09
C THR A 128 14.18 -28.24 31.62
N VAL A 129 15.19 -28.12 32.48
CA VAL A 129 16.41 -27.38 32.20
C VAL A 129 17.30 -28.20 31.25
N ASP A 130 17.19 -27.95 29.95
CA ASP A 130 18.11 -28.54 28.96
C ASP A 130 19.24 -27.57 28.60
N PHE A 131 20.38 -27.74 29.27
CA PHE A 131 21.58 -26.95 29.01
C PHE A 131 22.17 -27.20 27.61
N SER A 132 21.80 -28.29 26.94
CA SER A 132 22.27 -28.65 25.60
C SER A 132 21.80 -27.70 24.51
N ASN A 133 20.65 -27.07 24.71
CA ASN A 133 20.11 -26.08 23.77
C ASN A 133 20.72 -24.69 23.97
N ILE A 134 21.36 -24.45 25.11
CA ILE A 134 21.85 -23.13 25.53
C ILE A 134 23.37 -23.04 25.37
N ILE A 135 24.10 -24.11 25.68
CA ILE A 135 25.56 -24.12 25.74
C ILE A 135 26.13 -25.00 24.63
N LYS A 136 26.85 -24.37 23.69
CA LYS A 136 27.48 -25.06 22.56
C LYS A 136 28.82 -25.71 22.89
N ASP A 137 29.46 -25.31 23.99
CA ASP A 137 30.75 -25.86 24.39
C ASP A 137 30.57 -27.22 25.11
N GLN A 138 31.05 -28.28 24.46
CA GLN A 138 30.97 -29.65 24.96
C GLN A 138 31.71 -29.86 26.29
N LYS A 139 32.78 -29.09 26.58
CA LYS A 139 33.51 -29.20 27.86
C LYS A 139 32.68 -28.66 29.01
N ILE A 140 32.02 -27.53 28.79
CA ILE A 140 31.13 -26.90 29.77
C ILE A 140 29.91 -27.79 30.00
N LEU A 141 29.34 -28.35 28.93
CA LEU A 141 28.18 -29.23 29.02
C LEU A 141 28.46 -30.47 29.88
N LYS A 142 29.59 -31.16 29.64
CA LYS A 142 30.03 -32.29 30.47
C LYS A 142 30.25 -31.90 31.93
N ALA A 143 30.80 -30.71 32.18
CA ALA A 143 31.01 -30.22 33.53
C ALA A 143 29.69 -29.91 34.25
N ILE A 144 28.68 -29.42 33.53
CA ILE A 144 27.33 -29.18 34.04
C ILE A 144 26.62 -30.49 34.32
N ASP A 145 26.76 -31.51 33.46
CA ASP A 145 26.13 -32.82 33.66
C ASP A 145 26.53 -33.49 34.97
N MET A 146 27.77 -33.25 35.42
CA MET A 146 28.32 -33.75 36.70
C MET A 146 27.81 -33.01 37.95
N LEU A 147 27.10 -31.89 37.80
CA LEU A 147 26.49 -31.18 38.93
C LEU A 147 25.24 -31.91 39.45
N THR A 148 24.93 -31.71 40.73
CA THR A 148 23.66 -32.21 41.29
C THR A 148 22.47 -31.43 40.73
N ASP A 149 21.29 -32.05 40.70
CA ASP A 149 20.08 -31.40 40.17
C ASP A 149 19.78 -30.06 40.86
N ARG A 150 20.06 -30.00 42.16
CA ARG A 150 19.90 -28.76 42.95
C ARG A 150 20.92 -27.67 42.59
N GLN A 151 22.13 -28.05 42.19
CA GLN A 151 23.12 -27.12 41.66
C GLN A 151 22.74 -26.64 40.26
N LYS A 152 22.27 -27.54 39.39
CA LYS A 152 21.78 -27.22 38.04
C LYS A 152 20.61 -26.25 38.08
N GLU A 153 19.63 -26.48 38.94
CA GLU A 153 18.44 -25.64 39.06
C GLU A 153 18.77 -24.21 39.54
N ILE A 154 19.64 -24.09 40.56
CA ILE A 154 20.09 -22.77 41.05
C ILE A 154 20.94 -22.05 40.00
N LEU A 155 21.82 -22.78 39.29
CA LEU A 155 22.65 -22.21 38.24
C LEU A 155 21.79 -21.66 37.09
N TYR A 156 20.76 -22.41 36.67
CA TYR A 156 19.83 -21.97 35.64
C TYR A 156 19.08 -20.70 36.05
N LYS A 157 18.50 -20.68 37.25
CA LYS A 157 17.74 -19.53 37.76
C LYS A 157 18.61 -18.28 37.93
N CYS A 158 19.84 -18.40 38.42
CA CYS A 158 20.71 -17.25 38.67
C CYS A 158 21.47 -16.77 37.43
N ILE A 159 21.97 -17.69 36.58
CA ILE A 159 22.88 -17.34 35.47
C ILE A 159 22.14 -17.24 34.14
N ILE A 160 21.22 -18.17 33.84
CA ILE A 160 20.49 -18.17 32.58
C ILE A 160 19.31 -17.19 32.64
N LEU A 161 18.49 -17.26 33.70
CA LEU A 161 17.34 -16.39 33.87
C LEU A 161 17.66 -15.04 34.54
N GLY A 162 18.90 -14.85 35.03
CA GLY A 162 19.34 -13.59 35.64
C GLY A 162 18.59 -13.20 36.92
N LEU A 163 17.95 -14.14 37.62
CA LEU A 163 17.16 -13.84 38.82
C LEU A 163 18.06 -13.50 40.03
N ASP A 164 17.63 -12.54 40.84
CA ASP A 164 18.31 -12.20 42.10
C ASP A 164 18.29 -13.38 43.09
N ASP A 165 19.36 -13.50 43.89
CA ASP A 165 19.53 -14.58 44.87
C ASP A 165 18.38 -14.62 45.88
N LYS A 166 17.78 -13.45 46.20
CA LYS A 166 16.61 -13.37 47.08
C LYS A 166 15.35 -13.96 46.44
N THR A 167 15.16 -13.75 45.15
CA THR A 167 14.03 -14.27 44.38
C THR A 167 14.15 -15.78 44.23
N VAL A 168 15.36 -16.27 43.95
CA VAL A 168 15.65 -17.71 43.89
C VAL A 168 15.46 -18.38 45.25
N ALA A 169 15.95 -17.76 46.33
CA ALA A 169 15.76 -18.24 47.70
C ALA A 169 14.28 -18.42 48.08
N LYS A 170 13.44 -17.43 47.73
CA LYS A 170 11.99 -17.50 47.91
C LYS A 170 11.37 -18.62 47.07
N SER A 171 11.76 -18.74 45.80
CA SER A 171 11.22 -19.78 44.90
C SER A 171 11.55 -21.21 45.35
N LEU A 172 12.67 -21.39 46.04
CA LEU A 172 13.18 -22.70 46.48
C LEU A 172 12.96 -22.96 47.97
N ASN A 173 12.31 -22.07 48.70
CA ASN A 173 12.12 -22.12 50.17
C ASN A 173 13.43 -22.40 50.94
N ILE A 174 14.51 -21.72 50.56
CA ILE A 174 15.82 -21.84 51.21
C ILE A 174 16.39 -20.47 51.59
N SER A 175 17.40 -20.44 52.45
CA SER A 175 18.08 -19.18 52.80
C SER A 175 18.89 -18.64 51.63
N VAL A 176 18.99 -17.30 51.53
CA VAL A 176 19.84 -16.60 50.53
C VAL A 176 21.30 -17.05 50.63
N GLN A 177 21.77 -17.35 51.85
CA GLN A 177 23.12 -17.88 52.08
C GLN A 177 23.29 -19.28 51.48
N SER A 178 22.24 -20.13 51.52
CA SER A 178 22.26 -21.45 50.90
C SER A 178 22.31 -21.37 49.37
N VAL A 179 21.55 -20.45 48.77
CA VAL A 179 21.62 -20.15 47.32
C VAL A 179 23.05 -19.73 46.93
N ASN A 180 23.64 -18.77 47.66
CA ASN A 180 24.99 -18.30 47.37
C ASN A 180 26.06 -19.38 47.55
N LYS A 181 25.98 -20.19 48.61
CA LYS A 181 26.90 -21.32 48.81
C LYS A 181 26.79 -22.34 47.68
N THR A 182 25.56 -22.66 47.25
CA THR A 182 25.31 -23.67 46.23
C THR A 182 25.72 -23.16 44.83
N LYS A 183 25.43 -21.91 44.50
CA LYS A 183 25.90 -21.21 43.30
C LYS A 183 27.43 -21.22 43.21
N ASN A 184 28.11 -20.78 44.28
CA ASN A 184 29.57 -20.76 44.34
C ASN A 184 30.20 -22.17 44.35
N ALA A 185 29.51 -23.17 44.89
CA ALA A 185 29.95 -24.56 44.80
C ALA A 185 29.83 -25.10 43.37
N ALA A 186 28.71 -24.83 42.69
CA ALA A 186 28.49 -25.23 41.30
C ALA A 186 29.54 -24.60 40.35
N ILE A 187 29.78 -23.29 40.47
CA ILE A 187 30.80 -22.59 39.68
C ILE A 187 32.20 -23.14 39.95
N ARG A 188 32.55 -23.41 41.21
CA ARG A 188 33.86 -24.02 41.56
C ARG A 188 34.01 -25.42 40.97
N ASN A 189 32.96 -26.23 40.98
CA ASN A 189 32.99 -27.56 40.39
C ASN A 189 33.16 -27.50 38.87
N ILE A 190 32.43 -26.59 38.20
CA ILE A 190 32.60 -26.35 36.76
C ILE A 190 34.04 -25.93 36.45
N ARG A 191 34.61 -24.96 37.19
CA ARG A 191 36.00 -24.49 36.99
C ARG A 191 37.03 -25.62 37.14
N LYS A 192 36.89 -26.44 38.20
CA LYS A 192 37.75 -27.61 38.41
C LYS A 192 37.70 -28.61 37.25
N LEU A 193 36.52 -28.83 36.68
CA LEU A 193 36.32 -29.79 35.59
C LEU A 193 36.80 -29.26 34.23
N ILE A 194 36.76 -27.94 34.03
CA ILE A 194 37.26 -27.30 32.81
C ILE A 194 38.79 -27.07 32.88
N GLY A 195 39.38 -27.09 34.09
CA GLY A 195 40.82 -26.93 34.30
C GLY A 195 41.26 -25.45 34.33
N VAL A 196 40.40 -24.56 34.83
CA VAL A 196 40.62 -23.10 34.96
C VAL A 196 40.63 -22.67 36.42
#